data_AF-A0A6M3KPX7-F1
#
_entry.id   AF-A0A6M3KPX7-F1
#
_cell.length_a   1.000
_cell.length_b   1.000
_cell.length_c   1.000
_cell.angle_alpha   90.00
_cell.angle_beta   90.00
_cell.angle_gamma   90.00
#
_symmetry.space_group_name_H-M   'P 1'
#
loop_
_entity.id
_entity.type
_entity.pdbx_description
1 polymer ?
#
loop_
_entity_poly.entity_id
_entity_poly.type
_entity_poly.pdbx_seq_one_letter_code
_entity_poly.pdbx_strand_id
1 'polypeptide(L)'
;MPRYQQEKELHTVTITDNQAGDDVVFTYREPTPKERQAYDNESIKRKGRKVKFLHFSARLKFGLMLIEGVSDGYLDRGSRKKPKPISSDPDSKLYDPNWKAVLKEVAPEIVVLFGAYVYDGQGEVSDEDEDDPASPDGYAAASPADAVEEIDPTDPEKNLSGISGL
;
A
#
# COMPACT_ATOMS: atom_id res chain seq x y z
N MET A 1 -12.01 -32.95 16.33
CA MET A 1 -12.35 -31.61 15.81
C MET A 1 -11.92 -31.56 14.35
N PRO A 2 -12.85 -31.39 13.39
CA PRO A 2 -12.49 -31.24 12.00
C PRO A 2 -11.86 -29.85 11.80
N ARG A 3 -10.61 -29.82 11.32
CA ARG A 3 -10.00 -28.58 10.83
C ARG A 3 -10.74 -28.21 9.56
N TYR A 4 -11.39 -27.04 9.53
CA TYR A 4 -11.92 -26.48 8.29
C TYR A 4 -10.76 -26.38 7.30
N GLN A 5 -10.81 -27.19 6.25
CA GLN A 5 -10.00 -26.96 5.05
C GLN A 5 -10.65 -25.75 4.37
N GLN A 6 -10.17 -24.55 4.69
CA GLN A 6 -10.48 -23.40 3.85
C GLN A 6 -9.88 -23.72 2.47
N GLU A 7 -10.73 -23.85 1.47
CA GLU A 7 -10.28 -23.89 0.08
C GLU A 7 -9.45 -22.62 -0.17
N LYS A 8 -8.33 -22.77 -0.88
CA LYS A 8 -7.43 -21.65 -1.18
C LYS A 8 -8.15 -20.74 -2.18
N GLU A 9 -8.92 -19.78 -1.68
CA GLU A 9 -9.53 -18.76 -2.52
C GLU A 9 -8.41 -17.94 -3.19
N LEU A 10 -8.43 -17.93 -4.52
CA LEU A 10 -7.51 -17.17 -5.33
C LEU A 10 -8.21 -15.92 -5.84
N HIS A 11 -7.56 -14.79 -5.64
CA HIS A 11 -8.02 -13.51 -6.15
C HIS A 11 -7.38 -13.24 -7.49
N THR A 12 -8.06 -12.43 -8.29
CA THR A 12 -7.56 -11.98 -9.59
C THR A 12 -7.53 -10.47 -9.61
N VAL A 13 -6.46 -9.89 -10.16
CA VAL A 13 -6.32 -8.46 -10.38
C VAL A 13 -5.76 -8.21 -11.77
N THR A 14 -6.33 -7.24 -12.47
CA THR A 14 -5.83 -6.77 -13.77
C THR A 14 -5.07 -5.48 -13.57
N ILE A 15 -3.84 -5.41 -14.07
CA ILE A 15 -2.99 -4.23 -14.03
C ILE A 15 -2.62 -3.86 -15.46
N THR A 16 -2.84 -2.61 -15.84
CA THR A 16 -2.43 -2.09 -17.15
C THR A 16 -0.95 -1.71 -17.13
N ASP A 17 -0.15 -2.33 -17.98
CA ASP A 17 1.25 -1.98 -18.20
C ASP A 17 1.34 -0.84 -19.22
N ASN A 18 1.47 0.39 -18.71
CA ASN A 18 1.57 1.58 -19.55
C ASN A 18 2.84 1.61 -20.44
N GLN A 19 3.87 0.81 -20.15
CA GLN A 19 5.08 0.75 -20.98
C GLN A 19 4.92 -0.22 -22.14
N ALA A 20 4.27 -1.36 -21.92
CA ALA A 20 3.99 -2.36 -22.95
C ALA A 20 2.72 -2.05 -23.76
N GLY A 21 1.75 -1.35 -23.15
CA GLY A 21 0.42 -1.13 -23.71
C GLY A 21 -0.51 -2.34 -23.57
N ASP A 22 -0.14 -3.30 -22.72
CA ASP A 22 -0.87 -4.55 -22.51
C ASP A 22 -1.39 -4.64 -21.06
N ASP A 23 -2.50 -5.34 -20.88
CA ASP A 23 -3.03 -5.66 -19.56
C ASP A 23 -2.47 -7.01 -19.08
N VAL A 24 -2.00 -7.05 -17.84
CA VAL A 24 -1.60 -8.29 -17.18
C VAL A 24 -2.61 -8.68 -16.12
N VAL A 25 -3.00 -9.95 -16.12
CA VAL A 25 -3.89 -10.51 -15.10
C VAL A 25 -3.07 -11.36 -14.15
N PHE A 26 -3.06 -11.00 -12.87
CA PHE A 26 -2.43 -11.78 -11.81
C PHE A 26 -3.47 -12.57 -11.04
N THR A 27 -3.19 -13.85 -10.85
CA THR A 27 -3.86 -14.69 -9.86
C THR A 27 -2.99 -14.76 -8.62
N TYR A 28 -3.55 -14.47 -7.45
CA TYR A 28 -2.79 -14.36 -6.21
C TYR A 28 -3.59 -14.83 -5.00
N ARG A 29 -2.89 -15.07 -3.90
CA ARG A 29 -3.50 -15.31 -2.58
C ARG A 29 -3.38 -14.08 -1.70
N GLU A 30 -4.26 -13.93 -0.73
CA GLU A 30 -4.11 -12.88 0.28
C GLU A 30 -2.85 -13.09 1.14
N PRO A 31 -2.20 -11.98 1.57
CA PRO A 31 -1.12 -12.07 2.53
C PRO A 31 -1.67 -12.41 3.91
N THR A 32 -1.00 -13.32 4.60
CA THR A 32 -1.29 -13.59 6.00
C THR A 32 -0.88 -12.41 6.90
N PRO A 33 -1.45 -12.27 8.11
CA PRO A 33 -1.04 -11.21 9.04
C PRO A 33 0.46 -11.20 9.34
N LYS A 34 1.08 -12.39 9.39
CA LYS A 34 2.55 -12.52 9.58
C LYS A 34 3.33 -11.95 8.40
N GLU A 35 2.85 -12.15 7.18
CA GLU A 35 3.48 -11.61 5.97
C GLU A 35 3.30 -10.11 5.86
N ARG A 36 2.14 -9.56 6.26
CA ARG A 36 1.94 -8.11 6.37
C ARG A 36 2.91 -7.46 7.35
N GLN A 37 3.00 -8.02 8.56
CA GLN A 37 3.97 -7.54 9.55
C GLN A 37 5.42 -7.64 9.04
N ALA A 38 5.76 -8.71 8.32
CA ALA A 38 7.08 -8.87 7.72
C ALA A 38 7.34 -7.83 6.61
N TYR A 39 6.33 -7.51 5.80
CA TYR A 39 6.39 -6.45 4.81
C TYR A 39 6.63 -5.09 5.45
N ASP A 40 5.89 -4.72 6.50
CA ASP A 40 6.04 -3.43 7.19
C ASP A 40 7.44 -3.25 7.79
N ASN A 41 7.94 -4.30 8.43
CA ASN A 41 9.30 -4.33 8.99
C ASN A 41 10.38 -4.23 7.92
N GLU A 42 10.11 -4.70 6.70
CA GLU A 42 11.06 -4.64 5.59
C GLU A 42 11.01 -3.32 4.84
N SER A 43 9.81 -2.74 4.71
CA SER A 43 9.56 -1.49 3.99
C SER A 43 10.13 -0.28 4.73
N ILE A 44 10.19 -0.31 6.06
CA ILE A 44 10.77 0.76 6.88
C ILE A 44 11.80 0.19 7.84
N LYS A 45 13.08 0.59 7.68
CA LYS A 45 14.17 0.15 8.56
C LYS A 45 14.85 1.32 9.25
N ARG A 46 14.99 1.24 10.57
CA ARG A 46 15.78 2.19 11.34
C ARG A 46 17.24 1.73 11.44
N LYS A 47 18.17 2.58 11.05
CA LYS A 47 19.62 2.37 11.23
C LYS A 47 20.18 3.52 12.08
N GLY A 48 20.22 3.29 13.40
CA GLY A 48 20.62 4.29 14.39
C GLY A 48 19.61 5.45 14.45
N ARG A 49 20.06 6.66 14.09
CA ARG A 49 19.21 7.87 14.01
C ARG A 49 18.56 8.09 12.64
N LYS A 50 18.83 7.24 11.66
CA LYS A 50 18.29 7.38 10.29
C LYS A 50 17.17 6.37 10.05
N VAL A 51 16.12 6.81 9.38
CA VAL A 51 15.06 5.94 8.84
C VAL A 51 15.33 5.73 7.35
N LYS A 52 15.25 4.47 6.90
CA LYS A 52 15.37 4.09 5.49
C LYS A 52 14.05 3.55 5.00
N PHE A 53 13.54 4.14 3.94
CA PHE A 53 12.37 3.66 3.21
C PHE A 53 12.85 2.71 2.10
N LEU A 54 12.35 1.49 2.13
CA LEU A 54 12.72 0.36 1.28
C LEU A 54 11.50 -0.24 0.58
N HIS A 55 10.47 0.58 0.36
CA HIS A 55 9.19 0.17 -0.23
C HIS A 55 9.37 -0.58 -1.54
N PHE A 56 10.24 -0.11 -2.44
CA PHE A 56 10.48 -0.79 -3.72
C PHE A 56 10.92 -2.25 -3.54
N SER A 57 11.97 -2.48 -2.75
CA SER A 57 12.47 -3.83 -2.49
C SER A 57 11.49 -4.70 -1.72
N ALA A 58 10.74 -4.12 -0.78
CA ALA A 58 9.73 -4.83 0.00
C ALA A 58 8.56 -5.25 -0.90
N ARG A 59 7.98 -4.31 -1.67
CA ARG A 59 6.87 -4.57 -2.61
C ARG A 59 7.26 -5.60 -3.66
N LEU A 60 8.46 -5.51 -4.23
CA LEU A 60 8.95 -6.50 -5.20
C LEU A 60 9.04 -7.90 -4.58
N LYS A 61 9.66 -8.00 -3.39
CA LYS A 61 9.88 -9.29 -2.72
C LYS A 61 8.57 -9.93 -2.29
N PHE A 62 7.74 -9.20 -1.55
CA PHE A 62 6.49 -9.72 -1.00
C PHE A 62 5.41 -9.85 -2.08
N GLY A 63 5.40 -8.99 -3.10
CA GLY A 63 4.53 -9.14 -4.27
C GLY A 63 4.75 -10.50 -4.96
N LEU A 64 6.00 -10.85 -5.30
CA LEU A 64 6.31 -12.15 -5.91
C LEU A 64 5.90 -13.37 -5.05
N MET A 65 5.87 -13.20 -3.72
CA MET A 65 5.47 -14.28 -2.80
C MET A 65 3.97 -14.58 -2.87
N LEU A 66 3.14 -13.59 -3.21
CA LEU A 66 1.68 -13.74 -3.26
C LEU A 66 1.15 -14.14 -4.63
N ILE A 67 1.85 -13.77 -5.71
CA ILE A 67 1.44 -14.14 -7.08
C ILE A 67 1.55 -15.66 -7.23
N GLU A 68 0.45 -16.29 -7.61
CA GLU A 68 0.34 -17.73 -7.88
C GLU A 68 0.32 -17.99 -9.40
N GLY A 69 -0.15 -17.02 -10.19
CA GLY A 69 -0.16 -17.08 -11.64
C GLY A 69 -0.19 -15.71 -12.32
N VAL A 70 0.13 -15.72 -13.59
CA VAL A 70 0.13 -14.59 -14.54
C VAL A 70 -0.55 -15.07 -15.82
N SER A 71 -1.36 -14.21 -16.44
CA SER A 71 -1.99 -14.48 -17.73
C SER A 71 -1.01 -14.98 -18.77
N ASP A 72 -1.42 -16.02 -19.50
CA ASP A 72 -0.63 -16.59 -20.59
C ASP A 72 -0.34 -15.54 -21.68
N GLY A 73 0.85 -15.65 -22.27
CA GLY A 73 1.31 -14.74 -23.31
C GLY A 73 1.98 -13.47 -22.80
N TYR A 74 1.85 -13.12 -21.51
CA TYR A 74 2.53 -11.96 -20.94
C TYR A 74 4.04 -12.19 -20.74
N LEU A 75 4.45 -13.41 -20.38
CA LEU A 75 5.84 -13.75 -20.10
C LEU A 75 6.55 -14.37 -21.32
N ASP A 76 7.74 -13.83 -21.60
CA ASP A 76 8.63 -14.30 -22.66
C ASP A 76 10.08 -14.29 -22.15
N ARG A 77 10.80 -15.42 -22.28
CA ARG A 77 12.23 -15.53 -21.93
C ARG A 77 13.16 -15.34 -23.16
N GLY A 78 12.56 -15.22 -24.33
CA GLY A 78 13.24 -14.99 -25.59
C GLY A 78 13.68 -13.55 -25.77
N SER A 79 14.21 -13.27 -26.96
CA SER A 79 14.45 -11.89 -27.40
C SER A 79 13.32 -11.47 -28.33
N ARG A 80 13.13 -10.17 -28.56
CA ARG A 80 12.16 -9.68 -29.57
C ARG A 80 12.29 -10.33 -30.95
N LYS A 81 13.48 -10.85 -31.30
CA LYS A 81 13.73 -11.52 -32.59
C LYS A 81 13.46 -13.04 -32.57
N LYS A 82 13.42 -13.65 -31.38
CA LYS A 82 13.19 -15.07 -31.13
C LYS A 82 12.40 -15.22 -29.84
N PRO A 83 11.07 -15.01 -29.88
CA PRO A 83 10.24 -15.14 -28.71
C PRO A 83 10.22 -16.60 -28.22
N LYS A 84 10.18 -16.76 -26.91
CA LYS A 84 10.03 -18.03 -26.21
C LYS A 84 9.00 -17.82 -25.10
N PRO A 85 7.70 -17.85 -25.43
CA PRO A 85 6.64 -17.65 -24.46
C PRO A 85 6.71 -18.73 -23.39
N ILE A 86 6.42 -18.34 -22.16
CA ILE A 86 6.33 -19.24 -21.01
C ILE A 86 4.99 -19.01 -20.30
N SER A 87 4.54 -20.04 -19.59
CA SER A 87 3.32 -20.00 -18.79
C SER A 87 3.65 -20.19 -17.31
N SER A 88 2.81 -19.57 -16.47
CA SER A 88 2.81 -19.79 -15.03
C SER A 88 1.94 -20.97 -14.60
N ASP A 89 1.06 -21.45 -15.48
CA ASP A 89 0.11 -22.53 -15.23
C ASP A 89 0.82 -23.90 -15.31
N PRO A 90 0.83 -24.70 -14.22
CA PRO A 90 1.42 -26.04 -14.20
C PRO A 90 0.86 -27.01 -15.25
N ASP A 91 -0.39 -26.81 -15.69
CA ASP A 91 -1.05 -27.68 -16.68
C ASP A 91 -0.73 -27.28 -18.13
N SER A 92 -0.08 -26.13 -18.32
CA SER A 92 0.32 -25.63 -19.64
C SER A 92 1.53 -26.39 -20.19
N LYS A 93 1.53 -26.66 -21.50
CA LYS A 93 2.71 -27.20 -22.22
C LYS A 93 3.90 -26.23 -22.20
N LEU A 94 3.64 -24.96 -21.94
CA LEU A 94 4.65 -23.90 -21.85
C LEU A 94 5.02 -23.58 -20.39
N TYR A 95 4.58 -24.40 -19.42
CA TYR A 95 4.90 -24.20 -18.02
C TYR A 95 6.40 -24.10 -17.80
N ASP A 96 6.80 -23.06 -17.09
CA ASP A 96 8.18 -22.90 -16.66
C ASP A 96 8.23 -22.67 -15.15
N PRO A 97 8.82 -23.58 -14.34
CA PRO A 97 8.84 -23.44 -12.88
C PRO A 97 9.61 -22.19 -12.39
N ASN A 98 10.42 -21.57 -13.26
CA ASN A 98 11.15 -20.34 -12.96
C ASN A 98 10.46 -19.08 -13.52
N TRP A 99 9.16 -19.14 -13.86
CA TRP A 99 8.41 -18.00 -14.39
C TRP A 99 8.47 -16.76 -13.47
N LYS A 100 8.51 -16.94 -12.14
CA LYS A 100 8.65 -15.83 -11.18
C LYS A 100 9.98 -15.07 -11.32
N ALA A 101 11.06 -15.77 -11.66
CA ALA A 101 12.34 -15.14 -11.91
C ALA A 101 12.28 -14.29 -13.19
N VAL A 102 11.64 -14.82 -14.24
CA VAL A 102 11.43 -14.08 -15.50
C VAL A 102 10.55 -12.86 -15.27
N LEU A 103 9.45 -13.00 -14.52
CA LEU A 103 8.59 -11.87 -14.18
C LEU A 103 9.36 -10.77 -13.43
N LYS A 104 10.23 -11.15 -12.48
CA LYS A 104 11.10 -10.21 -11.76
C LYS A 104 12.09 -9.49 -12.67
N GLU A 105 12.59 -10.16 -13.70
CA GLU A 105 13.58 -9.57 -14.64
C GLU A 105 12.91 -8.69 -15.69
N VAL A 106 11.77 -9.12 -16.24
CA VAL A 106 11.11 -8.48 -17.37
C VAL A 106 10.18 -7.35 -16.93
N ALA A 107 9.44 -7.54 -15.82
CA ALA A 107 8.43 -6.60 -15.37
C ALA A 107 8.48 -6.33 -13.84
N PRO A 108 9.64 -5.91 -13.28
CA PRO A 108 9.76 -5.65 -11.84
C PRO A 108 8.82 -4.53 -11.35
N GLU A 109 8.58 -3.49 -12.15
CA GLU A 109 7.73 -2.35 -11.79
C GLU A 109 6.26 -2.77 -11.62
N ILE A 110 5.77 -3.64 -12.49
CA ILE A 110 4.41 -4.18 -12.42
C ILE A 110 4.22 -5.01 -11.15
N VAL A 111 5.24 -5.79 -10.77
CA VAL A 111 5.22 -6.54 -9.50
C VAL A 111 5.26 -5.60 -8.29
N VAL A 112 6.00 -4.49 -8.37
CA VAL A 112 6.02 -3.47 -7.31
C VAL A 112 4.65 -2.79 -7.19
N LEU A 113 4.00 -2.48 -8.31
CA LEU A 113 2.65 -1.93 -8.34
C LEU A 113 1.63 -2.90 -7.74
N PHE A 114 1.70 -4.17 -8.11
CA PHE A 114 0.91 -5.23 -7.48
C PHE A 114 1.15 -5.30 -5.97
N GLY A 115 2.42 -5.27 -5.53
CA GLY A 115 2.78 -5.27 -4.12
C GLY A 115 2.20 -4.07 -3.37
N ALA A 116 2.23 -2.87 -3.97
CA ALA A 116 1.59 -1.69 -3.40
C ALA A 116 0.08 -1.86 -3.27
N TYR A 117 -0.58 -2.37 -4.31
CA TYR A 117 -2.02 -2.63 -4.29
C TYR A 117 -2.43 -3.57 -3.15
N VAL A 118 -1.73 -4.69 -2.98
CA VAL A 118 -2.12 -5.71 -1.98
C VAL A 118 -1.75 -5.33 -0.55
N TYR A 119 -0.59 -4.69 -0.34
CA TYR A 119 -0.12 -4.38 1.01
C TYR A 119 -0.51 -2.99 1.49
N ASP A 120 -0.52 -1.99 0.61
CA ASP A 120 -0.76 -0.59 0.99
C ASP A 120 -2.22 -0.16 0.72
N GLY A 121 -2.94 -0.86 -0.17
CA GLY A 121 -4.29 -0.48 -0.62
C GLY A 121 -5.46 -1.03 0.21
N GLN A 122 -5.23 -1.57 1.41
CA GLN A 122 -6.30 -2.23 2.17
C GLN A 122 -6.87 -1.35 3.29
N GLY A 123 -8.01 -0.75 2.98
CA GLY A 123 -8.90 -0.08 3.93
C GLY A 123 -9.38 1.27 3.41
N GLU A 124 -10.60 1.31 2.88
CA GLU A 124 -11.41 2.52 2.92
C GLU A 124 -12.23 2.45 4.21
N VAL A 125 -12.05 3.42 5.11
CA VAL A 125 -13.04 3.65 6.16
C VAL A 125 -14.20 4.31 5.46
N SER A 126 -15.24 3.53 5.16
CA SER A 126 -16.53 4.12 4.81
C SER A 126 -17.04 4.75 6.10
N ASP A 127 -16.86 6.05 6.25
CA ASP A 127 -17.75 6.83 7.10
C ASP A 127 -19.11 6.72 6.40
N GLU A 128 -19.89 5.69 6.75
CA GLU A 128 -21.33 5.77 6.55
C GLU A 128 -21.74 6.98 7.37
N ASP A 129 -21.83 8.14 6.69
CA ASP A 129 -22.41 9.36 7.25
C ASP A 129 -23.72 8.93 7.90
N GLU A 130 -23.74 8.89 9.24
CA GLU A 130 -24.96 8.93 10.00
C GLU A 130 -25.71 10.14 9.44
N ASP A 131 -26.79 9.91 8.70
CA ASP A 131 -27.84 10.87 8.42
C ASP A 131 -28.25 11.47 9.78
N ASP A 132 -27.55 12.51 10.23
CA ASP A 132 -27.92 13.32 11.38
C ASP A 132 -29.12 14.16 10.93
N PRO A 133 -30.35 13.82 11.35
CA PRO A 133 -31.52 14.54 10.88
C PRO A 133 -31.50 15.91 11.56
N ALA A 134 -30.98 16.91 10.83
CA ALA A 134 -31.18 18.33 11.01
C ALA A 134 -31.63 18.73 12.42
N SER A 135 -30.69 18.98 13.33
CA SER A 135 -31.03 19.62 14.60
C SER A 135 -31.56 21.03 14.30
N PRO A 136 -32.85 21.32 14.56
CA PRO A 136 -33.37 22.68 14.45
C PRO A 136 -32.94 23.46 15.69
N ASP A 137 -32.91 24.79 15.55
CA ASP A 137 -32.76 25.79 16.61
C ASP A 137 -31.32 26.22 16.99
N GLY A 138 -30.88 27.27 16.30
CA GLY A 138 -30.65 28.56 16.96
C GLY A 138 -29.48 28.69 17.94
N TYR A 139 -28.25 28.69 17.43
CA TYR A 139 -27.14 29.37 18.11
C TYR A 139 -26.74 30.63 17.34
N ALA A 140 -27.14 31.78 17.87
CA ALA A 140 -26.68 33.08 17.44
C ALA A 140 -25.15 33.16 17.60
N ALA A 141 -24.46 33.46 16.51
CA ALA A 141 -23.03 33.75 16.53
C ALA A 141 -22.76 35.02 17.35
N ALA A 142 -22.20 34.87 18.54
CA ALA A 142 -21.53 35.97 19.21
C ALA A 142 -20.19 36.20 18.50
N SER A 143 -20.07 37.36 17.85
CA SER A 143 -18.86 37.82 17.18
C SER A 143 -17.72 38.02 18.18
N PRO A 144 -16.54 37.40 18.03
CA PRO A 144 -15.37 37.74 18.82
C PRO A 144 -14.64 38.91 18.12
N ALA A 145 -15.21 40.10 18.22
CA ALA A 145 -14.53 41.34 17.87
C ALA A 145 -14.43 42.18 19.15
N ASP A 146 -13.43 41.88 19.99
CA ASP A 146 -12.75 42.80 20.92
C ASP A 146 -12.03 41.98 22.01
N ALA A 147 -10.77 41.62 21.75
CA ALA A 147 -9.72 41.42 22.77
C ALA A 147 -8.40 40.99 22.09
N VAL A 148 -7.76 41.91 21.37
CA VAL A 148 -6.30 41.86 21.17
C VAL A 148 -5.72 43.01 21.96
N GLU A 149 -5.28 42.70 23.18
CA GLU A 149 -4.51 43.63 24.01
C GLU A 149 -3.10 43.73 23.39
N GLU A 150 -2.75 44.94 22.98
CA GLU A 150 -1.50 45.29 22.32
C GLU A 150 -0.33 45.15 23.31
N ILE A 151 0.56 44.18 23.07
CA ILE A 151 1.75 43.96 23.90
C ILE A 151 2.82 44.96 23.44
N ASP A 152 3.05 46.01 24.24
CA ASP A 152 4.15 46.95 24.05
C ASP A 152 5.48 46.28 24.45
N PRO A 153 6.44 46.10 23.52
CA PRO A 153 7.70 45.41 23.78
C PRO A 153 8.75 46.26 24.53
N THR A 154 8.42 47.47 25.00
CA THR A 154 9.43 48.37 25.61
C THR A 154 9.47 48.40 27.15
N ASP A 155 8.61 47.67 27.85
CA ASP A 155 8.61 47.64 29.33
C ASP A 155 8.65 46.21 29.91
N PRO A 156 9.84 45.66 30.20
CA PRO A 156 9.98 44.28 30.67
C PRO A 156 9.56 44.06 32.14
N GLU A 157 9.21 45.11 32.91
CA GLU A 157 8.94 44.96 34.35
C GLU A 157 7.51 44.48 34.68
N LYS A 158 6.58 44.48 33.72
CA LYS A 158 5.21 43.97 33.94
C LYS A 158 5.03 42.45 33.81
N ASN A 159 6.05 41.70 33.36
CA ASN A 159 5.91 40.27 33.03
C ASN A 159 6.27 39.29 34.17
N LEU A 160 6.48 39.74 35.41
CA LEU A 160 6.97 38.86 36.50
C LEU A 160 6.00 38.60 37.66
N SER A 161 4.73 39.01 37.60
CA SER A 161 3.78 38.73 38.70
C SER A 161 3.07 37.36 38.61
N GLY A 162 3.33 36.55 37.58
CA GLY A 162 2.57 35.32 37.32
C GLY A 162 3.17 34.00 37.85
N ILE A 163 4.38 33.98 38.41
CA ILE A 163 5.04 32.72 38.81
C ILE A 163 5.48 32.79 40.28
N SER A 164 4.53 32.57 41.19
CA SER A 164 4.82 32.12 42.55
C SER A 164 3.68 31.21 43.01
N GLY A 165 4.01 29.93 43.15
CA GLY A 165 3.07 28.87 43.53
C GLY A 165 3.68 27.48 43.44
N LEU A 166 4.87 27.29 44.02
CA LEU A 166 5.40 25.99 44.46
C LEU A 166 6.02 26.18 45.85
#